data_AF-A0A5N4B7V1-F1
#
_entry.id   AF-A0A5N4B7V1-F1
#
_cell.length_a   1.000
_cell.length_b   1.000
_cell.length_c   1.000
_cell.angle_alpha   90.00
_cell.angle_beta   90.00
_cell.angle_gamma   90.00
#
_symmetry.space_group_name_H-M   'P 1'
#
loop_
_entity.id
_entity.type
_entity.pdbx_description
1 polymer ?
#
loop_
_entity_poly.entity_id
_entity_poly.type
_entity_poly.pdbx_seq_one_letter_code
_entity_poly.pdbx_strand_id
1 'polypeptide(L)'
;MGAAVRLVIEEKISLRKAVERTGIKFQTLQRYVKKQNTAGEGSNIRLTPNYACRQIFTPEQEDTLEEYVVICAKMCYGKSRKDLRSLAYEVAIIANQINIPENWRIKKKAGLEWLHCFMARHPNLSVRQPEGCSLSRATSFNQHNVNQFFNNLEEIFSRTPEFADGTRIYNLDETATTTVQKPKKIVAKKGIKQVSSATSGERGILVTTCCVVSASGNFTPPAMVFPRKNFKEHMLHGAPSGTLGLAHSTGWMTTELFVKVMKHVIRHTSTSLENPSLLIMDSHETHLSAEVIMLVKKHGVTVLTLPPHCSNKLQPLDLSVFFPFKSHYNAAIESWLLRNPGRPITIYDIASCVGVAFEKSMTPGNITSGFKKAGIYPFDKHVFTDDDFLVSSVTDRVFPEEPIDSYEVNDVEMETQNLPNRLETDHEGHTNETDDEEHTDTSDDKNDNKPEKMFISPKILLGYPKAEYLKQKGRRRKKKSIIAIDTPEIILLKEKAIEK
;
A
#
# COMPACT_ATOMS: atom_id res chain seq x y z
N MET A 1 -6.86 36.26 15.32
CA MET A 1 -5.96 37.43 15.34
C MET A 1 -6.74 38.74 15.28
N GLY A 2 -7.59 38.97 14.27
CA GLY A 2 -8.38 40.22 14.16
C GLY A 2 -9.23 40.57 15.39
N ALA A 3 -9.97 39.61 15.94
CA ALA A 3 -10.72 39.79 17.18
C ALA A 3 -9.82 40.20 18.37
N ALA A 4 -8.65 39.57 18.51
CA ALA A 4 -7.72 39.86 19.60
C ALA A 4 -7.10 41.25 19.52
N VAL A 5 -6.87 41.76 18.30
CA VAL A 5 -6.36 43.12 18.07
C VAL A 5 -7.44 44.16 18.39
N ARG A 6 -8.70 43.92 18.01
CA ARG A 6 -9.84 44.77 18.37
C ARG A 6 -10.05 44.89 19.88
N LEU A 7 -9.93 43.79 20.63
CA LEU A 7 -9.99 43.82 22.10
C LEU A 7 -8.99 44.80 22.73
N VAL A 8 -7.81 44.96 22.12
CA VAL A 8 -6.76 45.84 22.65
C VAL A 8 -6.95 47.29 22.21
N ILE A 9 -7.40 47.51 20.97
CA ILE A 9 -7.47 48.85 20.35
C ILE A 9 -8.84 49.50 20.59
N GLU A 10 -9.93 48.80 20.32
CA GLU A 10 -11.31 49.30 20.43
C GLU A 10 -11.82 49.21 21.87
N GLU A 11 -11.64 48.04 22.52
CA GLU A 11 -12.12 47.81 23.90
C GLU A 11 -11.10 48.26 24.98
N LYS A 12 -9.94 48.79 24.59
CA LYS A 12 -8.87 49.30 25.47
C LYS A 12 -8.41 48.31 26.55
N ILE A 13 -8.48 47.01 26.28
CA ILE A 13 -8.00 45.97 27.20
C ILE A 13 -6.48 45.87 27.14
N SER A 14 -5.82 45.70 28.29
CA SER A 14 -4.36 45.52 28.32
C SER A 14 -3.91 44.28 27.51
N LEU A 15 -2.76 44.39 26.86
CA LEU A 15 -2.16 43.30 26.05
C LEU A 15 -2.09 41.97 26.81
N ARG A 16 -1.77 41.98 28.11
CA ARG A 16 -1.70 40.77 28.93
C ARG A 16 -3.07 40.11 29.13
N LYS A 17 -4.12 40.91 29.37
CA LYS A 17 -5.49 40.41 29.55
C LYS A 17 -6.11 39.94 28.24
N ALA A 18 -5.76 40.56 27.11
CA ALA A 18 -6.16 40.10 25.78
C ALA A 18 -5.48 38.77 25.39
N VAL A 19 -4.22 38.55 25.78
CA VAL A 19 -3.51 37.27 25.61
C VAL A 19 -4.19 36.15 26.39
N GLU A 20 -4.57 36.41 27.64
CA GLU A 20 -5.25 35.44 28.49
C GLU A 20 -6.62 35.04 27.93
N ARG A 21 -7.40 36.00 27.42
CA ARG A 21 -8.72 35.75 26.81
C ARG A 21 -8.66 35.00 25.48
N THR A 22 -7.61 35.20 24.69
CA THR A 22 -7.55 34.71 23.30
C THR A 22 -6.57 33.56 23.09
N GLY A 23 -5.72 33.25 24.08
CA GLY A 23 -4.69 32.22 23.99
C GLY A 23 -3.56 32.51 23.00
N ILE A 24 -3.50 33.73 22.43
CA ILE A 24 -2.48 34.12 21.45
C ILE A 24 -1.20 34.54 22.18
N LYS A 25 -0.03 34.10 21.71
CA LYS A 25 1.27 34.50 22.30
C LYS A 25 1.43 36.03 22.35
N PHE A 26 1.88 36.54 23.50
CA PHE A 26 2.04 37.98 23.78
C PHE A 26 2.81 38.74 22.70
N GLN A 27 3.99 38.24 22.31
CA GLN A 27 4.83 38.86 21.28
C GLN A 27 4.11 38.96 19.93
N THR A 28 3.29 37.96 19.60
CA THR A 28 2.52 37.95 18.36
C THR A 28 1.41 38.99 18.39
N LEU A 29 0.64 39.05 19.48
CA LEU A 29 -0.42 40.04 19.64
C LEU A 29 0.13 41.46 19.64
N GLN A 30 1.20 41.72 20.40
CA GLN A 30 1.88 43.02 20.46
C GLN A 30 2.33 43.50 19.09
N ARG A 31 2.88 42.61 18.25
CA ARG A 31 3.30 42.93 16.88
C ARG A 31 2.13 43.38 16.00
N TYR A 32 0.99 42.68 16.06
CA TYR A 32 -0.18 43.02 15.24
C TYR A 32 -0.91 44.27 15.75
N VAL A 33 -0.97 44.50 17.06
CA VAL A 33 -1.49 45.74 17.65
C VAL A 33 -0.63 46.94 17.23
N LYS A 34 0.70 46.82 17.31
CA LYS A 34 1.61 47.87 16.83
C LYS A 34 1.40 48.16 15.35
N LYS A 35 1.27 47.11 14.52
CA LYS A 35 1.02 47.22 13.08
C LYS A 35 -0.29 47.97 12.77
N GLN A 36 -1.35 47.72 13.55
CA GLN A 36 -2.63 48.42 13.40
C GLN A 36 -2.54 49.89 13.82
N ASN A 37 -1.88 50.17 14.95
CA ASN A 37 -1.70 51.55 15.43
C ASN A 37 -0.85 52.40 14.48
N THR A 38 0.12 51.82 13.77
CA THR A 38 0.98 52.56 12.83
C THR A 38 0.28 52.95 11.52
N ALA A 39 -0.78 52.24 11.12
CA ALA A 39 -1.44 52.47 9.83
C ALA A 39 -2.78 53.23 9.93
N GLY A 40 -3.22 53.62 11.14
CA GLY A 40 -4.37 54.49 11.37
C GLY A 40 -5.72 53.77 11.39
N GLU A 41 -6.69 54.33 12.13
CA GLU A 41 -8.07 53.84 12.21
C GLU A 41 -8.74 53.88 10.83
N GLY A 42 -9.30 52.75 10.38
CA GLY A 42 -9.96 52.59 9.07
C GLY A 42 -9.10 51.96 7.96
N SER A 43 -7.81 51.70 8.20
CA SER A 43 -6.96 51.00 7.23
C SER A 43 -7.24 49.47 7.21
N ASN A 44 -7.50 48.92 6.02
CA ASN A 44 -7.80 47.50 5.83
C ASN A 44 -6.51 46.65 5.88
N ILE A 45 -5.91 46.55 7.06
CA ILE A 45 -4.63 45.85 7.26
C ILE A 45 -4.86 44.35 7.34
N ARG A 46 -4.10 43.59 6.57
CA ARG A 46 -4.04 42.13 6.70
C ARG A 46 -3.51 41.73 8.09
N LEU A 47 -4.43 41.24 8.94
CA LEU A 47 -4.17 40.68 10.27
C LEU A 47 -3.96 39.15 10.26
N THR A 48 -3.86 38.56 9.06
CA THR A 48 -3.44 37.18 8.86
C THR A 48 -1.94 37.12 8.52
N PRO A 49 -1.26 36.02 8.83
CA PRO A 49 0.12 35.83 8.37
C PRO A 49 0.18 35.93 6.84
N ASN A 50 1.14 36.70 6.33
CA ASN A 50 1.42 36.73 4.90
C ASN A 50 2.46 35.65 4.58
N TYR A 51 2.00 34.50 4.09
CA TYR A 51 2.88 33.40 3.69
C TYR A 51 3.55 33.63 2.32
N ALA A 52 3.13 34.64 1.56
CA ALA A 52 3.75 35.00 0.26
C ALA A 52 4.96 35.95 0.43
N CYS A 53 5.11 36.58 1.61
CA CYS A 53 6.29 37.35 1.97
C CYS A 53 7.48 36.38 2.05
N ARG A 54 8.34 36.35 1.01
CA ARG A 54 9.50 35.45 0.82
C ARG A 54 9.16 34.08 0.23
N GLN A 55 8.13 34.00 -0.60
CA GLN A 55 7.93 32.88 -1.49
C GLN A 55 9.06 32.86 -2.55
N ILE A 56 9.78 31.74 -2.64
CA ILE A 56 10.95 31.56 -3.51
C ILE A 56 10.54 30.95 -4.86
N PHE A 57 9.57 30.04 -4.82
CA PHE A 57 8.99 29.38 -5.98
C PHE A 57 7.64 29.99 -6.30
N THR A 58 7.29 30.15 -7.58
CA THR A 58 5.92 30.53 -7.95
C THR A 58 4.92 29.46 -7.49
N PRO A 59 3.62 29.76 -7.36
CA PRO A 59 2.61 28.75 -7.02
C PRO A 59 2.71 27.50 -7.89
N GLU A 60 2.84 27.67 -9.21
CA GLU A 60 2.91 26.58 -10.19
C GLU A 60 4.17 25.71 -9.98
N GLN A 61 5.30 26.33 -9.63
CA GLN A 61 6.53 25.61 -9.30
C GLN A 61 6.40 24.83 -7.99
N GLU A 62 5.73 25.40 -6.99
CA GLU A 62 5.45 24.68 -5.74
C GLU A 62 4.48 23.51 -5.96
N ASP A 63 3.51 23.63 -6.88
CA ASP A 63 2.60 22.54 -7.24
C ASP A 63 3.38 21.35 -7.82
N THR A 64 4.39 21.58 -8.66
CA THR A 64 5.24 20.48 -9.16
C THR A 64 6.06 19.79 -8.05
N LEU A 65 6.44 20.55 -7.01
CA LEU A 65 7.12 20.01 -5.83
C LEU A 65 6.15 19.20 -4.97
N GLU A 66 4.92 19.68 -4.79
CA GLU A 66 3.87 18.95 -4.09
C GLU A 66 3.58 17.62 -4.81
N GLU A 67 3.31 17.66 -6.11
CA GLU A 67 3.00 16.49 -6.93
C GLU A 67 4.11 15.42 -6.83
N TYR A 68 5.37 15.84 -6.97
CA TYR A 68 6.52 14.94 -6.88
C TYR A 68 6.62 14.25 -5.50
N VAL A 69 6.41 15.01 -4.42
CA VAL A 69 6.47 14.47 -3.06
C VAL A 69 5.32 13.49 -2.80
N VAL A 70 4.12 13.81 -3.30
CA VAL A 70 2.96 12.93 -3.21
C VAL A 70 3.21 11.61 -3.95
N ILE A 71 3.73 11.66 -5.18
CA ILE A 71 4.02 10.45 -5.97
C ILE A 71 5.13 9.62 -5.32
N CYS A 72 6.21 10.25 -4.85
CA CYS A 72 7.26 9.55 -4.09
C CYS A 72 6.72 8.87 -2.82
N ALA A 73 5.78 9.49 -2.11
CA ALA A 73 5.12 8.88 -0.96
C ALA A 73 4.26 7.68 -1.37
N LYS A 74 3.49 7.77 -2.46
CA LYS A 74 2.72 6.65 -3.03
C LYS A 74 3.62 5.47 -3.41
N MET A 75 4.82 5.72 -3.92
CA MET A 75 5.82 4.69 -4.24
C MET A 75 6.54 4.08 -3.02
N CYS A 76 6.17 4.43 -1.78
CA CYS A 76 6.86 4.08 -0.53
C CYS A 76 8.26 4.72 -0.35
N TYR A 77 8.61 5.73 -1.15
CA TYR A 77 9.86 6.52 -1.04
C TYR A 77 9.59 7.97 -0.63
N GLY A 78 8.67 8.17 0.32
CA GLY A 78 8.29 9.47 0.82
C GLY A 78 9.48 10.27 1.37
N LYS A 79 9.46 11.59 1.16
CA LYS A 79 10.57 12.48 1.55
C LYS A 79 10.39 12.97 2.99
N SER A 80 11.45 12.90 3.80
CA SER A 80 11.43 13.48 5.15
C SER A 80 11.42 15.01 5.09
N ARG A 81 11.17 15.68 6.24
CA ARG A 81 11.30 17.14 6.35
C ARG A 81 12.67 17.65 5.90
N LYS A 82 13.72 16.86 6.11
CA LYS A 82 15.08 17.21 5.71
C LYS A 82 15.24 17.06 4.19
N ASP A 83 14.75 15.96 3.63
CA ASP A 83 14.91 15.64 2.21
C ASP A 83 14.09 16.58 1.33
N LEU A 84 12.86 16.94 1.72
CA LEU A 84 12.07 17.95 1.03
C LEU A 84 12.78 19.31 0.98
N ARG A 85 13.47 19.68 2.05
CA ARG A 85 14.25 20.93 2.08
C ARG A 85 15.49 20.85 1.18
N SER A 86 16.14 19.69 1.09
CA SER A 86 17.24 19.48 0.16
C SER A 86 16.77 19.47 -1.29
N LEU A 87 15.64 18.81 -1.58
CA LEU A 87 14.97 18.82 -2.89
C LEU A 87 14.67 20.23 -3.37
N ALA A 88 14.08 21.06 -2.50
CA ALA A 88 13.80 22.46 -2.80
C ALA A 88 15.07 23.27 -3.10
N TYR A 89 16.19 22.95 -2.46
CA TYR A 89 17.46 23.61 -2.79
C TYR A 89 18.01 23.17 -4.15
N GLU A 90 17.97 21.86 -4.44
CA GLU A 90 18.43 21.29 -5.71
C GLU A 90 17.63 21.85 -6.90
N VAL A 91 16.30 21.88 -6.80
CA VAL A 91 15.42 22.42 -7.85
C VAL A 91 15.62 23.93 -8.04
N ALA A 92 15.86 24.68 -6.96
CA ALA A 92 16.10 26.12 -7.05
C ALA A 92 17.45 26.45 -7.72
N ILE A 93 18.53 25.77 -7.34
CA ILE A 93 19.89 26.09 -7.81
C ILE A 93 20.27 25.34 -9.08
N ILE A 94 20.14 24.02 -9.07
CA ILE A 94 20.70 23.15 -10.10
C ILE A 94 19.86 23.25 -11.37
N ALA A 95 18.54 23.32 -11.21
CA ALA A 95 17.60 23.18 -12.32
C ALA A 95 17.10 24.53 -12.87
N ASN A 96 16.96 25.56 -12.03
CA ASN A 96 16.24 26.78 -12.41
C ASN A 96 16.95 28.10 -12.10
N GLN A 97 18.14 28.08 -11.49
CA GLN A 97 18.95 29.29 -11.18
C GLN A 97 18.16 30.38 -10.42
N ILE A 98 17.22 29.98 -9.55
CA ILE A 98 16.36 30.87 -8.79
C ILE A 98 17.18 31.59 -7.71
N ASN A 99 16.87 32.87 -7.47
CA ASN A 99 17.48 33.62 -6.39
C ASN A 99 17.03 33.07 -5.03
N ILE A 100 17.98 32.57 -4.24
CA ILE A 100 17.73 31.96 -2.92
C ILE A 100 18.50 32.66 -1.80
N PRO A 101 18.04 32.56 -0.55
CA PRO A 101 18.76 33.10 0.60
C PRO A 101 20.15 32.46 0.78
N GLU A 102 21.15 33.24 1.22
CA GLU A 102 22.53 32.77 1.44
C GLU A 102 22.61 31.55 2.37
N ASN A 103 21.74 31.52 3.39
CA ASN A 103 21.64 30.40 4.32
C ASN A 103 21.31 29.06 3.64
N TRP A 104 20.62 29.07 2.50
CA TRP A 104 20.33 27.86 1.72
C TRP A 104 21.58 27.38 0.98
N ARG A 105 22.39 28.29 0.43
CA ARG A 105 23.66 27.98 -0.27
C ARG A 105 24.66 27.32 0.69
N ILE A 106 24.86 27.92 1.87
CA ILE A 106 25.78 27.40 2.88
C ILE A 106 25.35 26.01 3.37
N LYS A 107 24.04 25.83 3.64
CA LYS A 107 23.51 24.60 4.25
C LYS A 107 23.07 23.54 3.23
N LYS A 108 23.12 23.86 1.94
CA LYS A 108 22.63 23.07 0.80
C LYS A 108 21.22 22.49 1.02
N LYS A 109 20.34 23.29 1.63
CA LYS A 109 18.94 22.94 1.91
C LYS A 109 18.12 24.16 2.28
N ALA A 110 16.82 24.09 2.00
CA ALA A 110 15.86 25.11 2.37
C ALA A 110 15.78 25.37 3.89
N GLY A 111 15.28 26.54 4.30
CA GLY A 111 15.06 26.89 5.71
C GLY A 111 13.89 26.14 6.36
N LEU A 112 13.85 26.11 7.70
CA LEU A 112 12.66 25.59 8.43
C LEU A 112 11.44 26.49 8.23
N GLU A 113 11.65 27.81 8.16
CA GLU A 113 10.57 28.77 7.88
C GLU A 113 9.95 28.54 6.51
N TRP A 114 10.76 28.30 5.48
CA TRP A 114 10.25 27.95 4.15
C TRP A 114 9.40 26.69 4.19
N LEU A 115 9.87 25.62 4.86
CA LEU A 115 9.11 24.38 4.99
C LEU A 115 7.76 24.63 5.68
N HIS A 116 7.74 25.43 6.76
CA HIS A 116 6.49 25.76 7.45
C HIS A 116 5.53 26.53 6.55
N CYS A 117 6.02 27.51 5.78
CA CYS A 117 5.19 28.29 4.87
C CYS A 117 4.71 27.47 3.67
N PHE A 118 5.57 26.61 3.09
CA PHE A 118 5.22 25.67 2.01
C PHE A 118 4.10 24.74 2.46
N MET A 119 4.27 24.06 3.61
CA MET A 119 3.24 23.19 4.18
C MET A 119 1.93 23.94 4.53
N ALA A 120 2.00 25.24 4.83
CA ALA A 120 0.81 26.05 5.11
C ALA A 120 0.07 26.48 3.83
N ARG A 121 0.77 26.61 2.70
CA ARG A 121 0.19 26.86 1.38
C ARG A 121 -0.37 25.60 0.73
N HIS A 122 0.22 24.44 1.05
CA HIS A 122 -0.13 23.11 0.54
C HIS A 122 -0.79 22.27 1.65
N PRO A 123 -2.05 22.56 2.03
CA PRO A 123 -2.72 21.88 3.14
C PRO A 123 -2.96 20.38 2.91
N ASN A 124 -2.81 19.89 1.67
CA ASN A 124 -2.88 18.47 1.35
C ASN A 124 -1.67 17.69 1.89
N LEU A 125 -0.56 18.38 2.19
CA LEU A 125 0.62 17.77 2.77
C LEU A 125 0.55 17.74 4.29
N SER A 126 0.88 16.58 4.86
CA SER A 126 1.00 16.44 6.31
C SER A 126 2.15 15.50 6.67
N VAL A 127 2.74 15.72 7.85
CA VAL A 127 3.82 14.85 8.35
C VAL A 127 3.18 13.63 9.01
N ARG A 128 3.50 12.45 8.47
CA ARG A 128 3.02 11.15 8.95
C ARG A 128 4.20 10.22 9.26
N GLN A 129 3.98 9.27 10.15
CA GLN A 129 4.91 8.17 10.38
C GLN A 129 4.52 7.04 9.41
N PRO A 130 5.39 6.63 8.47
CA PRO A 130 5.07 5.55 7.54
C PRO A 130 5.11 4.20 8.25
N GLU A 131 4.29 3.26 7.76
CA GLU A 131 4.39 1.84 8.10
C GLU A 131 5.41 1.15 7.20
N GLY A 132 6.09 0.12 7.71
CA GLY A 132 7.08 -0.61 6.93
C GLY A 132 6.42 -1.47 5.85
N CYS A 133 6.70 -1.16 4.58
CA CYS A 133 6.39 -2.03 3.44
C CYS A 133 7.65 -2.80 3.03
N SER A 134 7.59 -4.14 3.00
CA SER A 134 8.72 -4.94 2.54
C SER A 134 8.86 -4.88 1.03
N LEU A 135 10.09 -5.02 0.51
CA LEU A 135 10.34 -5.05 -0.94
C LEU A 135 9.55 -6.16 -1.64
N SER A 136 9.34 -7.29 -0.97
CA SER A 136 8.52 -8.40 -1.49
C SER A 136 7.05 -8.01 -1.67
N ARG A 137 6.46 -7.22 -0.75
CA ARG A 137 5.09 -6.70 -0.89
C ARG A 137 5.02 -5.63 -1.98
N ALA A 138 6.02 -4.75 -2.01
CA ALA A 138 6.15 -3.70 -3.01
C ALA A 138 6.21 -4.24 -4.44
N THR A 139 6.97 -5.32 -4.66
CA THR A 139 7.18 -5.93 -5.98
C THR A 139 6.03 -6.83 -6.43
N SER A 140 5.41 -7.56 -5.50
CA SER A 140 4.39 -8.55 -5.83
C SER A 140 3.03 -7.95 -6.17
N PHE A 141 2.67 -6.82 -5.55
CA PHE A 141 1.41 -6.13 -5.81
C PHE A 141 1.54 -5.28 -7.09
N ASN A 142 1.51 -5.95 -8.23
CA ASN A 142 1.56 -5.34 -9.56
C ASN A 142 0.31 -5.72 -10.37
N GLN A 143 0.04 -4.93 -11.42
CA GLN A 143 -1.14 -5.10 -12.28
C GLN A 143 -1.25 -6.52 -12.83
N HIS A 144 -0.14 -7.13 -13.28
CA HIS A 144 -0.14 -8.46 -13.89
C HIS A 144 -0.62 -9.54 -12.90
N ASN A 145 -0.04 -9.59 -11.70
CA ASN A 145 -0.39 -10.57 -10.68
C ASN A 145 -1.83 -10.40 -10.17
N VAL A 146 -2.27 -9.14 -10.02
CA VAL A 146 -3.64 -8.83 -9.56
C VAL A 146 -4.66 -9.16 -10.65
N ASN A 147 -4.38 -8.83 -11.91
CA ASN A 147 -5.23 -9.23 -13.04
C ASN A 147 -5.32 -10.75 -13.17
N GLN A 148 -4.23 -11.50 -12.98
CA GLN A 148 -4.29 -12.96 -12.97
C GLN A 148 -5.23 -13.50 -11.91
N PHE A 149 -5.22 -12.93 -10.69
CA PHE A 149 -6.14 -13.32 -9.64
C PHE A 149 -7.60 -13.03 -10.02
N PHE A 150 -7.90 -11.84 -10.53
CA PHE A 150 -9.26 -11.48 -10.91
C PHE A 150 -9.77 -12.26 -12.13
N ASN A 151 -8.91 -12.56 -13.10
CA ASN A 151 -9.26 -13.41 -14.24
C ASN A 151 -9.61 -14.83 -13.79
N ASN A 152 -8.82 -15.41 -12.87
CA ASN A 152 -9.14 -16.71 -12.29
C ASN A 152 -10.46 -16.68 -11.51
N LEU A 153 -10.74 -15.59 -10.80
CA LEU A 153 -12.00 -15.41 -10.07
C LEU A 153 -13.20 -15.27 -11.01
N GLU A 154 -13.06 -14.50 -12.09
CA GLU A 154 -14.06 -14.33 -13.16
C GLU A 154 -14.35 -15.67 -13.86
N GLU A 155 -13.30 -16.46 -14.12
CA GLU A 155 -13.44 -17.81 -14.65
C GLU A 155 -14.20 -18.74 -13.68
N ILE A 156 -13.91 -18.69 -12.38
CA ILE A 156 -14.65 -19.48 -11.38
C ILE A 156 -16.13 -19.10 -11.34
N PHE A 157 -16.47 -17.81 -11.37
CA PHE A 157 -17.87 -17.37 -11.42
C PHE A 157 -18.57 -17.78 -12.72
N SER A 158 -17.83 -17.83 -13.84
CA SER A 158 -18.35 -18.33 -15.11
C SER A 158 -18.61 -19.84 -15.08
N ARG A 159 -17.73 -20.61 -14.42
CA ARG A 159 -17.86 -22.08 -14.27
C ARG A 159 -18.94 -22.48 -13.25
N THR A 160 -19.21 -21.65 -12.23
CA THR A 160 -20.11 -21.97 -11.12
C THR A 160 -20.95 -20.74 -10.75
N PRO A 161 -22.07 -20.49 -11.46
CA PRO A 161 -22.93 -19.33 -11.25
C PRO A 161 -23.53 -19.22 -9.84
N GLU A 162 -23.62 -20.34 -9.10
CA GLU A 162 -24.10 -20.39 -7.72
C GLU A 162 -23.25 -19.54 -6.76
N PHE A 163 -22.02 -19.18 -7.14
CA PHE A 163 -21.17 -18.31 -6.33
C PHE A 163 -21.51 -16.82 -6.49
N ALA A 164 -22.31 -16.44 -7.50
CA ALA A 164 -22.61 -15.04 -7.80
C ALA A 164 -23.40 -14.33 -6.69
N ASP A 165 -24.13 -15.07 -5.84
CA ASP A 165 -24.86 -14.52 -4.69
C ASP A 165 -23.96 -14.27 -3.46
N GLY A 166 -22.68 -14.65 -3.52
CA GLY A 166 -21.70 -14.47 -2.46
C GLY A 166 -21.89 -15.35 -1.22
N THR A 167 -22.96 -16.15 -1.15
CA THR A 167 -23.27 -16.97 0.04
C THR A 167 -22.31 -18.15 0.20
N ARG A 168 -21.69 -18.57 -0.91
CA ARG A 168 -20.77 -19.71 -0.99
C ARG A 168 -19.31 -19.33 -1.24
N ILE A 169 -18.97 -18.05 -1.06
CA ILE A 169 -17.59 -17.55 -1.14
C ILE A 169 -17.04 -17.39 0.27
N TYR A 170 -15.95 -18.07 0.56
CA TYR A 170 -15.29 -18.07 1.86
C TYR A 170 -13.87 -17.57 1.76
N ASN A 171 -13.42 -16.93 2.82
CA ASN A 171 -12.04 -16.52 3.01
C ASN A 171 -11.48 -17.13 4.30
N LEU A 172 -10.29 -17.73 4.21
CA LEU A 172 -9.59 -18.35 5.33
C LEU A 172 -8.22 -17.70 5.52
N ASP A 173 -7.88 -17.42 6.78
CA ASP A 173 -6.58 -16.90 7.16
C ASP A 173 -6.24 -17.17 8.62
N GLU A 174 -4.95 -17.16 8.94
CA GLU A 174 -4.42 -17.32 10.29
C GLU A 174 -3.99 -16.01 10.92
N THR A 175 -4.18 -15.91 12.23
CA THR A 175 -3.65 -14.81 13.03
C THR A 175 -2.96 -15.30 14.30
N ALA A 176 -1.95 -14.54 14.71
CA ALA A 176 -1.15 -14.82 15.89
C ALA A 176 -1.81 -14.27 17.15
N THR A 177 -2.14 -15.14 18.10
CA THR A 177 -2.63 -14.77 19.44
C THR A 177 -1.59 -15.12 20.49
N THR A 178 -0.96 -14.11 21.08
CA THR A 178 0.19 -14.28 21.99
C THR A 178 -0.18 -14.01 23.45
N THR A 179 0.53 -14.64 24.38
CA THR A 179 0.38 -14.38 25.83
C THR A 179 0.89 -13.00 26.29
N VAL A 180 1.70 -12.33 25.46
CA VAL A 180 2.26 -11.01 25.77
C VAL A 180 1.88 -10.03 24.66
N GLN A 181 1.41 -8.85 25.06
CA GLN A 181 1.00 -7.77 24.17
C GLN A 181 1.85 -6.51 24.38
N LYS A 182 1.92 -5.67 23.35
CA LYS A 182 2.52 -4.34 23.45
C LYS A 182 1.58 -3.43 24.26
N PRO A 183 2.03 -2.86 25.40
CA PRO A 183 1.21 -1.96 26.18
C PRO A 183 0.77 -0.73 25.38
N LYS A 184 -0.45 -0.25 25.63
CA LYS A 184 -0.94 1.02 25.10
C LYS A 184 -0.28 2.21 25.81
N LYS A 185 -0.41 3.39 25.21
CA LYS A 185 -0.04 4.64 25.88
C LYS A 185 -0.96 4.87 27.08
N ILE A 186 -0.38 5.21 28.22
CA ILE A 186 -1.10 5.44 29.48
C ILE A 186 -0.97 6.90 29.92
N VAL A 187 -1.94 7.34 30.72
CA VAL A 187 -1.88 8.64 31.39
C VAL A 187 -0.91 8.53 32.56
N ALA A 188 0.04 9.44 32.62
CA ALA A 188 1.03 9.47 33.69
C ALA A 188 1.48 10.91 33.98
N LYS A 189 2.12 11.13 35.13
CA LYS A 189 2.52 12.47 35.61
C LYS A 189 3.44 13.16 34.59
N LYS A 190 3.13 14.41 34.22
CA LYS A 190 3.96 15.21 33.30
C LYS A 190 5.40 15.33 33.83
N GLY A 191 6.38 15.12 32.95
CA GLY A 191 7.81 15.26 33.27
C GLY A 191 8.54 13.96 33.61
N ILE A 192 7.82 12.84 33.80
CA ILE A 192 8.45 11.53 33.98
C ILE A 192 8.85 10.94 32.62
N LYS A 193 10.06 10.35 32.56
CA LYS A 193 10.60 9.77 31.32
C LYS A 193 10.27 8.30 31.14
N GLN A 194 10.06 7.57 32.24
CA GLN A 194 9.80 6.13 32.24
C GLN A 194 8.51 5.83 33.00
N VAL A 195 7.63 5.06 32.35
CA VAL A 195 6.38 4.57 32.92
C VAL A 195 6.23 3.13 32.50
N SER A 196 5.89 2.25 33.45
CA SER A 196 5.74 0.82 33.21
C SER A 196 4.27 0.42 33.22
N SER A 197 3.92 -0.53 32.35
CA SER A 197 2.64 -1.23 32.38
C SER A 197 2.91 -2.69 32.72
N ALA A 198 2.03 -3.30 33.50
CA ALA A 198 2.08 -4.73 33.73
C ALA A 198 1.91 -5.49 32.40
N THR A 199 2.79 -6.46 32.16
CA THR A 199 2.68 -7.42 31.05
C THR A 199 2.80 -8.82 31.63
N SER A 200 2.26 -9.82 30.92
CA SER A 200 2.31 -11.20 31.40
C SER A 200 3.72 -11.81 31.41
N GLY A 201 4.68 -11.21 30.73
CA GLY A 201 6.04 -11.72 30.57
C GLY A 201 6.82 -10.94 29.53
N GLU A 202 8.09 -11.31 29.35
CA GLU A 202 8.99 -10.66 28.39
C GLU A 202 8.82 -11.20 26.96
N ARG A 203 8.63 -12.52 26.83
CA ARG A 203 8.43 -13.19 25.53
C ARG A 203 7.09 -13.91 25.50
N GLY A 204 6.25 -13.53 24.54
CA GLY A 204 4.95 -14.17 24.33
C GLY A 204 5.07 -15.56 23.72
N ILE A 205 4.21 -16.46 24.18
CA ILE A 205 3.98 -17.77 23.56
C ILE A 205 2.84 -17.63 22.56
N LEU A 206 3.02 -18.17 21.35
CA LEU A 206 2.05 -18.10 20.26
C LEU A 206 1.02 -19.24 20.32
N VAL A 207 -0.24 -18.89 20.19
CA VAL A 207 -1.33 -19.78 19.75
C VAL A 207 -1.81 -19.26 18.39
N THR A 208 -1.90 -20.14 17.40
CA THR A 208 -2.41 -19.77 16.06
C THR A 208 -3.92 -19.87 16.07
N THR A 209 -4.62 -18.81 15.65
CA THR A 209 -6.08 -18.82 15.48
C THR A 209 -6.38 -18.70 13.99
N CYS A 210 -6.99 -19.73 13.41
CA CYS A 210 -7.43 -19.78 12.02
C CYS A 210 -8.93 -19.43 11.96
N CYS A 211 -9.27 -18.45 11.15
CA CYS A 211 -10.62 -17.92 11.03
C CYS A 211 -11.13 -18.13 9.60
N VAL A 212 -12.45 -18.36 9.47
CA VAL A 212 -13.11 -18.47 8.17
C VAL A 212 -14.38 -17.64 8.16
N VAL A 213 -14.51 -16.82 7.13
CA VAL A 213 -15.62 -15.87 6.95
C VAL A 213 -16.22 -16.00 5.56
N SER A 214 -17.52 -15.76 5.40
CA SER A 214 -18.20 -15.75 4.10
C SER A 214 -18.39 -14.33 3.57
N ALA A 215 -18.47 -14.19 2.25
CA ALA A 215 -18.75 -12.90 1.63
C ALA A 215 -20.13 -12.33 2.00
N SER A 216 -21.07 -13.18 2.40
CA SER A 216 -22.38 -12.78 2.96
C SER A 216 -22.32 -12.21 4.38
N GLY A 217 -21.14 -12.18 5.03
CA GLY A 217 -20.97 -11.61 6.37
C GLY A 217 -21.10 -12.63 7.52
N ASN A 218 -21.16 -13.92 7.21
CA ASN A 218 -21.16 -14.98 8.23
C ASN A 218 -19.74 -15.46 8.52
N PHE A 219 -19.60 -16.29 9.56
CA PHE A 219 -18.34 -16.93 9.93
C PHE A 219 -18.59 -18.37 10.38
N THR A 220 -17.54 -19.19 10.35
CA THR A 220 -17.55 -20.51 10.99
C THR A 220 -16.76 -20.47 12.31
N PRO A 221 -16.98 -21.42 13.23
CA PRO A 221 -16.16 -21.51 14.43
C PRO A 221 -14.67 -21.65 14.07
N PRO A 222 -13.77 -20.92 14.76
CA PRO A 222 -12.36 -20.90 14.41
C PRO A 222 -11.67 -22.24 14.72
N ALA A 223 -10.45 -22.40 14.24
CA ALA A 223 -9.53 -23.43 14.72
C ALA A 223 -8.38 -22.79 15.51
N MET A 224 -7.97 -23.42 16.62
CA MET A 224 -6.88 -22.93 17.47
C MET A 224 -5.79 -23.98 17.61
N VAL A 225 -4.54 -23.62 17.29
CA VAL A 225 -3.37 -24.49 17.41
C VAL A 225 -2.53 -24.07 18.61
N PHE A 226 -2.54 -24.92 19.66
CA PHE A 226 -1.80 -24.68 20.88
C PHE A 226 -0.37 -25.23 20.80
N PRO A 227 0.63 -24.55 21.40
CA PRO A 227 2.03 -24.96 21.43
C PRO A 227 2.27 -26.10 22.41
N ARG A 228 1.72 -27.27 22.11
CA ARG A 228 1.73 -28.50 22.90
C ARG A 228 1.82 -29.72 22.00
N LYS A 229 2.28 -30.86 22.54
CA LYS A 229 2.27 -32.13 21.81
C LYS A 229 0.87 -32.73 21.71
N ASN A 230 0.08 -32.60 22.78
CA ASN A 230 -1.26 -33.16 22.89
C ASN A 230 -2.26 -32.06 23.21
N PHE A 231 -3.38 -32.07 22.52
CA PHE A 231 -4.53 -31.21 22.81
C PHE A 231 -5.31 -31.77 24.00
N LYS A 232 -5.88 -30.87 24.83
CA LYS A 232 -6.80 -31.22 25.91
C LYS A 232 -7.99 -30.27 25.87
N GLU A 233 -9.19 -30.77 26.12
CA GLU A 233 -10.44 -30.00 25.93
C GLU A 233 -10.51 -28.71 26.75
N HIS A 234 -10.01 -28.72 27.99
CA HIS A 234 -9.97 -27.53 28.84
C HIS A 234 -9.15 -26.36 28.24
N MET A 235 -8.28 -26.62 27.25
CA MET A 235 -7.53 -25.57 26.57
C MET A 235 -8.43 -24.63 25.76
N LEU A 236 -9.66 -25.06 25.43
CA LEU A 236 -10.68 -24.25 24.74
C LEU A 236 -11.65 -23.56 25.69
N HIS A 237 -11.39 -23.55 27.00
CA HIS A 237 -12.31 -22.91 27.94
C HIS A 237 -12.49 -21.41 27.62
N GLY A 238 -13.72 -21.01 27.29
CA GLY A 238 -14.07 -19.65 26.89
C GLY A 238 -13.82 -19.32 25.41
N ALA A 239 -13.38 -20.29 24.58
CA ALA A 239 -13.35 -20.12 23.12
C ALA A 239 -14.77 -20.03 22.54
N PRO A 240 -14.93 -19.49 21.32
CA PRO A 240 -16.21 -19.54 20.61
C PRO A 240 -16.75 -20.97 20.52
N SER A 241 -18.06 -21.13 20.66
CA SER A 241 -18.70 -22.45 20.57
C SER A 241 -18.41 -23.13 19.24
N GLY A 242 -18.06 -24.42 19.29
CA GLY A 242 -17.68 -25.20 18.11
C GLY A 242 -16.23 -25.02 17.66
N THR A 243 -15.39 -24.26 18.38
CA THR A 243 -13.97 -24.09 18.03
C THR A 243 -13.25 -25.44 17.92
N LEU A 244 -12.48 -25.63 16.84
CA LEU A 244 -11.62 -26.80 16.68
C LEU A 244 -10.31 -26.60 17.46
N GLY A 245 -10.07 -27.45 18.45
CA GLY A 245 -8.82 -27.45 19.21
C GLY A 245 -7.77 -28.38 18.61
N LEU A 246 -6.59 -27.85 18.33
CA LEU A 246 -5.44 -28.57 17.77
C LEU A 246 -4.18 -28.29 18.61
N ALA A 247 -3.17 -29.15 18.48
CA ALA A 247 -1.91 -28.96 19.18
C ALA A 247 -0.72 -29.34 18.28
N HIS A 248 0.31 -28.50 18.28
CA HIS A 248 1.61 -28.78 17.70
C HIS A 248 2.70 -28.18 18.59
N SER A 249 3.88 -28.78 18.67
CA SER A 249 4.94 -28.35 19.61
C SER A 249 5.33 -26.88 19.47
N THR A 250 5.26 -26.34 18.25
CA THR A 250 5.61 -24.95 17.93
C THR A 250 4.41 -23.99 18.01
N GLY A 251 3.18 -24.50 18.06
CA GLY A 251 1.94 -23.71 17.96
C GLY A 251 1.61 -23.23 16.55
N TRP A 252 2.43 -23.55 15.55
CA TRP A 252 2.19 -23.21 14.15
C TRP A 252 1.33 -24.25 13.44
N MET A 253 0.64 -23.81 12.38
CA MET A 253 -0.07 -24.70 11.48
C MET A 253 0.91 -25.62 10.75
N THR A 254 0.55 -26.90 10.62
CA THR A 254 1.26 -27.88 9.79
C THR A 254 0.29 -28.44 8.76
N THR A 255 0.80 -29.13 7.74
CA THR A 255 -0.02 -29.75 6.70
C THR A 255 -1.05 -30.73 7.29
N GLU A 256 -0.63 -31.56 8.25
CA GLU A 256 -1.48 -32.59 8.87
C GLU A 256 -2.60 -31.95 9.71
N LEU A 257 -2.28 -30.84 10.38
CA LEU A 257 -3.28 -30.05 11.12
C LEU A 257 -4.23 -29.33 10.16
N PHE A 258 -3.73 -28.81 9.05
CA PHE A 258 -4.54 -28.10 8.07
C PHE A 258 -5.58 -29.02 7.41
N VAL A 259 -5.27 -30.30 7.18
CA VAL A 259 -6.27 -31.30 6.75
C VAL A 259 -7.44 -31.38 7.73
N LYS A 260 -7.17 -31.32 9.06
CA LYS A 260 -8.22 -31.30 10.08
C LYS A 260 -9.02 -30.01 10.04
N VAL A 261 -8.36 -28.87 9.82
CA VAL A 261 -9.04 -27.58 9.62
C VAL A 261 -9.96 -27.64 8.40
N MET A 262 -9.52 -28.19 7.28
CA MET A 262 -10.34 -28.32 6.08
C MET A 262 -11.56 -29.23 6.29
N LYS A 263 -11.43 -30.35 7.00
CA LYS A 263 -12.57 -31.18 7.39
C LYS A 263 -13.56 -30.40 8.27
N HIS A 264 -13.06 -29.57 9.18
CA HIS A 264 -13.87 -28.71 10.03
C HIS A 264 -14.59 -27.62 9.24
N VAL A 265 -13.93 -26.99 8.26
CA VAL A 265 -14.55 -26.03 7.34
C VAL A 265 -15.67 -26.69 6.56
N ILE A 266 -15.40 -27.81 5.87
CA ILE A 266 -16.37 -28.55 5.06
C ILE A 266 -17.62 -28.91 5.89
N ARG A 267 -17.42 -29.35 7.14
CA ARG A 267 -18.51 -29.68 8.06
C ARG A 267 -19.39 -28.47 8.37
N HIS A 268 -18.79 -27.31 8.67
CA HIS A 268 -19.52 -26.11 9.10
C HIS A 268 -20.10 -25.31 7.93
N THR A 269 -19.55 -25.44 6.73
CA THR A 269 -20.11 -24.84 5.50
C THR A 269 -21.09 -25.76 4.79
N SER A 270 -21.22 -27.01 5.25
CA SER A 270 -22.00 -28.08 4.62
C SER A 270 -21.69 -28.22 3.12
N THR A 271 -20.41 -28.10 2.76
CA THR A 271 -19.98 -28.17 1.36
C THR A 271 -20.00 -29.63 0.88
N SER A 272 -20.56 -29.83 -0.31
CA SER A 272 -20.60 -31.11 -1.01
C SER A 272 -20.50 -30.87 -2.53
N LEU A 273 -20.46 -31.95 -3.32
CA LEU A 273 -20.51 -31.84 -4.78
C LEU A 273 -21.84 -31.25 -5.29
N GLU A 274 -22.92 -31.44 -4.54
CA GLU A 274 -24.24 -30.87 -4.85
C GLU A 274 -24.40 -29.44 -4.32
N ASN A 275 -23.58 -29.04 -3.35
CA ASN A 275 -23.58 -27.71 -2.74
C ASN A 275 -22.14 -27.16 -2.65
N PRO A 276 -21.53 -26.82 -3.80
CA PRO A 276 -20.13 -26.44 -3.86
C PRO A 276 -19.85 -25.13 -3.12
N SER A 277 -18.56 -24.86 -2.88
CA SER A 277 -18.12 -23.57 -2.30
C SER A 277 -16.76 -23.14 -2.84
N LEU A 278 -16.57 -21.83 -2.93
CA LEU A 278 -15.27 -21.21 -3.21
C LEU A 278 -14.56 -20.86 -1.89
N LEU A 279 -13.32 -21.30 -1.74
CA LEU A 279 -12.43 -20.94 -0.65
C LEU A 279 -11.23 -20.15 -1.17
N ILE A 280 -11.07 -18.93 -0.67
CA ILE A 280 -9.95 -18.03 -0.98
C ILE A 280 -8.99 -17.99 0.20
N MET A 281 -7.73 -18.31 -0.03
CA MET A 281 -6.68 -18.34 1.02
C MET A 281 -5.30 -18.02 0.44
N ASP A 282 -4.29 -17.89 1.30
CA ASP A 282 -2.93 -17.66 0.84
C ASP A 282 -2.30 -18.92 0.17
N SER A 283 -1.14 -18.75 -0.47
CA SER A 283 -0.39 -19.83 -1.12
C SER A 283 0.72 -20.43 -0.25
N HIS A 284 0.51 -20.47 1.07
CA HIS A 284 1.47 -21.08 1.99
C HIS A 284 1.59 -22.60 1.74
N GLU A 285 2.80 -23.16 1.95
CA GLU A 285 3.09 -24.55 1.55
C GLU A 285 2.28 -25.58 2.32
N THR A 286 1.89 -25.26 3.55
CA THR A 286 1.02 -26.11 4.39
C THR A 286 -0.40 -26.23 3.85
N HIS A 287 -0.86 -25.26 3.05
CA HIS A 287 -2.24 -25.19 2.54
C HIS A 287 -2.41 -25.95 1.22
N LEU A 288 -1.31 -26.20 0.50
CA LEU A 288 -1.30 -26.75 -0.86
C LEU A 288 -0.73 -28.17 -0.95
N SER A 289 -0.93 -28.98 0.08
CA SER A 289 -0.54 -30.39 0.02
C SER A 289 -1.47 -31.20 -0.88
N ALA A 290 -0.95 -32.30 -1.45
CA ALA A 290 -1.74 -33.21 -2.27
C ALA A 290 -2.96 -33.76 -1.51
N GLU A 291 -2.81 -34.07 -0.22
CA GLU A 291 -3.91 -34.56 0.61
C GLU A 291 -5.03 -33.53 0.76
N VAL A 292 -4.68 -32.26 1.01
CA VAL A 292 -5.65 -31.16 1.10
C VAL A 292 -6.39 -30.98 -0.22
N ILE A 293 -5.67 -31.00 -1.35
CA ILE A 293 -6.26 -30.80 -2.67
C ILE A 293 -7.21 -31.95 -3.05
N MET A 294 -6.84 -33.18 -2.75
CA MET A 294 -7.72 -34.33 -2.95
C MET A 294 -8.96 -34.25 -2.05
N LEU A 295 -8.82 -33.78 -0.81
CA LEU A 295 -9.93 -33.61 0.12
C LEU A 295 -10.92 -32.54 -0.37
N VAL A 296 -10.45 -31.36 -0.76
CA VAL A 296 -11.30 -30.26 -1.23
C VAL A 296 -12.00 -30.62 -2.54
N LYS A 297 -11.29 -31.26 -3.48
CA LYS A 297 -11.86 -31.74 -4.74
C LYS A 297 -12.95 -32.78 -4.51
N LYS A 298 -12.73 -33.73 -3.59
CA LYS A 298 -13.72 -34.77 -3.25
C LYS A 298 -15.03 -34.17 -2.71
N HIS A 299 -14.98 -33.02 -2.05
CA HIS A 299 -16.14 -32.40 -1.41
C HIS A 299 -16.70 -31.20 -2.17
N GLY A 300 -16.23 -30.88 -3.39
CA GLY A 300 -16.76 -29.74 -4.15
C GLY A 300 -16.30 -28.37 -3.65
N VAL A 301 -15.13 -28.30 -2.99
CA VAL A 301 -14.52 -27.03 -2.60
C VAL A 301 -13.53 -26.59 -3.69
N THR A 302 -13.83 -25.48 -4.36
CA THR A 302 -12.90 -24.80 -5.27
C THR A 302 -11.97 -23.92 -4.46
N VAL A 303 -10.65 -24.10 -4.62
CA VAL A 303 -9.64 -23.30 -3.90
C VAL A 303 -9.00 -22.30 -4.86
N LEU A 304 -9.09 -21.02 -4.53
CA LEU A 304 -8.38 -19.94 -5.21
C LEU A 304 -7.32 -19.36 -4.27
N THR A 305 -6.08 -19.31 -4.73
CA THR A 305 -4.98 -18.78 -3.94
C THR A 305 -4.72 -17.31 -4.23
N LEU A 306 -4.41 -16.54 -3.18
CA LEU A 306 -3.98 -15.16 -3.32
C LEU A 306 -2.57 -15.08 -3.94
N PRO A 307 -2.29 -14.06 -4.78
CA PRO A 307 -0.94 -13.79 -5.22
C PRO A 307 0.01 -13.61 -4.02
N PRO A 308 1.24 -14.12 -4.08
CA PRO A 308 2.18 -14.02 -2.96
C PRO A 308 2.44 -12.57 -2.55
N HIS A 309 2.45 -12.31 -1.24
CA HIS A 309 2.72 -10.97 -0.67
C HIS A 309 1.68 -9.88 -1.02
N CYS A 310 0.46 -10.26 -1.40
CA CYS A 310 -0.63 -9.31 -1.67
C CYS A 310 -1.71 -9.26 -0.56
N SER A 311 -1.49 -9.89 0.60
CA SER A 311 -2.50 -10.00 1.67
C SER A 311 -2.99 -8.63 2.17
N ASN A 312 -2.11 -7.62 2.20
CA ASN A 312 -2.47 -6.26 2.63
C ASN A 312 -3.51 -5.56 1.75
N LYS A 313 -3.86 -6.13 0.58
CA LYS A 313 -4.83 -5.58 -0.37
C LYS A 313 -5.90 -6.60 -0.78
N LEU A 314 -5.59 -7.89 -0.79
CA LEU A 314 -6.47 -8.94 -1.30
C LEU A 314 -6.97 -9.94 -0.25
N GLN A 315 -6.57 -9.83 1.03
CA GLN A 315 -6.97 -10.76 2.08
C GLN A 315 -8.08 -10.14 2.96
N PRO A 316 -9.38 -10.49 2.76
CA PRO A 316 -10.50 -9.89 3.48
C PRO A 316 -10.34 -9.84 5.01
N LEU A 317 -9.86 -10.94 5.61
CA LEU A 317 -9.61 -11.03 7.04
C LEU A 317 -8.58 -10.00 7.52
N ASP A 318 -7.47 -9.82 6.82
CA ASP A 318 -6.44 -8.82 7.13
C ASP A 318 -6.96 -7.37 6.96
N LEU A 319 -7.77 -7.11 5.93
CA LEU A 319 -8.23 -5.76 5.58
C LEU A 319 -9.22 -5.14 6.58
N SER A 320 -9.97 -5.97 7.30
CA SER A 320 -11.15 -5.49 8.03
C SER A 320 -11.43 -6.20 9.35
N VAL A 321 -10.98 -7.45 9.54
CA VAL A 321 -11.35 -8.27 10.71
C VAL A 321 -10.19 -8.39 11.70
N PHE A 322 -8.98 -8.68 11.24
CA PHE A 322 -7.85 -8.94 12.12
C PHE A 322 -7.32 -7.71 12.85
N PHE A 323 -7.46 -6.51 12.28
CA PHE A 323 -7.13 -5.28 12.98
C PHE A 323 -8.02 -5.04 14.23
N PRO A 324 -9.37 -5.04 14.12
CA PRO A 324 -10.23 -4.93 15.30
C PRO A 324 -10.11 -6.16 16.22
N PHE A 325 -9.98 -7.39 15.67
CA PHE A 325 -9.76 -8.60 16.48
C PHE A 325 -8.54 -8.45 17.40
N LYS A 326 -7.38 -8.07 16.87
CA LYS A 326 -6.16 -7.85 17.68
C LYS A 326 -6.37 -6.76 18.73
N SER A 327 -7.11 -5.70 18.40
CA SER A 327 -7.42 -4.62 19.34
C SER A 327 -8.29 -5.10 20.51
N HIS A 328 -9.35 -5.87 20.22
CA HIS A 328 -10.24 -6.44 21.23
C HIS A 328 -9.56 -7.55 22.04
N TYR A 329 -8.74 -8.37 21.39
CA TYR A 329 -7.92 -9.37 22.06
C TYR A 329 -6.97 -8.73 23.07
N ASN A 330 -6.25 -7.66 22.69
CA ASN A 330 -5.39 -6.94 23.62
C ASN A 330 -6.16 -6.36 24.81
N ALA A 331 -7.37 -5.83 24.58
CA ALA A 331 -8.24 -5.36 25.66
C ALA A 331 -8.72 -6.50 26.57
N ALA A 332 -8.99 -7.69 26.03
CA ALA A 332 -9.36 -8.86 26.81
C ALA A 332 -8.20 -9.34 27.71
N ILE A 333 -6.97 -9.35 27.19
CA ILE A 333 -5.75 -9.65 27.95
C ILE A 333 -5.55 -8.64 29.08
N GLU A 334 -5.66 -7.33 28.78
CA GLU A 334 -5.57 -6.25 29.79
C GLU A 334 -6.62 -6.43 30.90
N SER A 335 -7.87 -6.70 30.53
CA SER A 335 -8.95 -6.96 31.48
C SER A 335 -8.68 -8.20 32.34
N TRP A 336 -8.13 -9.26 31.76
CA TRP A 336 -7.78 -10.48 32.49
C TRP A 336 -6.67 -10.20 33.52
N LEU A 337 -5.63 -9.46 33.14
CA LEU A 337 -4.52 -9.10 34.04
C LEU A 337 -4.99 -8.21 35.20
N LEU A 338 -5.91 -7.28 34.94
CA LEU A 338 -6.51 -6.43 35.99
C LEU A 338 -7.34 -7.24 37.00
N ARG A 339 -8.04 -8.28 36.53
CA ARG A 339 -8.87 -9.16 37.38
C ARG A 339 -8.06 -10.23 38.11
N ASN A 340 -6.82 -10.49 37.67
CA ASN A 340 -5.94 -11.51 38.27
C ASN A 340 -4.58 -10.91 38.66
N PRO A 341 -4.52 -9.97 39.63
CA PRO A 341 -3.26 -9.37 40.06
C PRO A 341 -2.22 -10.42 40.47
N GLY A 342 -0.98 -10.25 40.00
CA GLY A 342 0.15 -11.12 40.33
C GLY A 342 0.17 -12.48 39.61
N ARG A 343 -0.80 -12.78 38.73
CA ARG A 343 -0.81 -14.01 37.93
C ARG A 343 -0.44 -13.70 36.47
N PRO A 344 0.55 -14.39 35.89
CA PRO A 344 0.81 -14.29 34.47
C PRO A 344 -0.28 -15.02 33.69
N ILE A 345 -0.61 -14.50 32.51
CA ILE A 345 -1.47 -15.19 31.57
C ILE A 345 -0.74 -16.38 30.96
N THR A 346 -1.46 -17.49 30.82
CA THR A 346 -0.94 -18.72 30.23
C THR A 346 -1.60 -18.98 28.88
N ILE A 347 -1.12 -19.96 28.14
CA ILE A 347 -1.76 -20.39 26.90
C ILE A 347 -3.20 -20.90 27.11
N TYR A 348 -3.55 -21.31 28.32
CA TYR A 348 -4.88 -21.86 28.64
C TYR A 348 -5.93 -20.77 28.85
N ASP A 349 -5.49 -19.54 29.10
CA ASP A 349 -6.37 -18.37 29.22
C ASP A 349 -6.65 -17.71 27.86
N ILE A 350 -5.83 -18.02 26.84
CA ILE A 350 -5.89 -17.41 25.51
C ILE A 350 -7.24 -17.66 24.84
N ALA A 351 -7.77 -18.89 24.96
CA ALA A 351 -9.09 -19.26 24.43
C ALA A 351 -10.19 -18.30 24.89
N SER A 352 -10.25 -17.98 26.19
CA SER A 352 -11.22 -17.04 26.73
C SER A 352 -11.06 -15.62 26.17
N CYS A 353 -9.83 -15.17 25.97
CA CYS A 353 -9.55 -13.85 25.40
C CYS A 353 -9.88 -13.80 23.90
N VAL A 354 -9.63 -14.90 23.18
CA VAL A 354 -10.04 -15.08 21.79
C VAL A 354 -11.55 -15.08 21.67
N GLY A 355 -12.28 -15.76 22.55
CA GLY A 355 -13.75 -15.74 22.57
C GLY A 355 -14.32 -14.32 22.61
N VAL A 356 -13.87 -13.51 23.56
CA VAL A 356 -14.28 -12.11 23.71
C VAL A 356 -13.92 -11.27 22.48
N ALA A 357 -12.73 -11.49 21.90
CA ALA A 357 -12.27 -10.73 20.73
C ALA A 357 -13.06 -11.11 19.48
N PHE A 358 -13.28 -12.41 19.27
CA PHE A 358 -13.93 -13.00 18.12
C PHE A 358 -15.37 -12.50 18.00
N GLU A 359 -16.13 -12.54 19.09
CA GLU A 359 -17.52 -12.06 19.14
C GLU A 359 -17.63 -10.57 18.76
N LYS A 360 -16.66 -9.75 19.17
CA LYS A 360 -16.65 -8.31 18.88
C LYS A 360 -16.14 -7.95 17.49
N SER A 361 -15.28 -8.78 16.89
CA SER A 361 -14.65 -8.48 15.60
C SER A 361 -15.33 -9.13 14.41
N MET A 362 -15.91 -10.33 14.59
CA MET A 362 -16.56 -11.13 13.54
C MET A 362 -17.98 -10.62 13.27
N THR A 363 -18.11 -9.32 12.99
CA THR A 363 -19.40 -8.71 12.67
C THR A 363 -19.65 -8.78 11.16
N PRO A 364 -20.91 -8.92 10.71
CA PRO A 364 -21.24 -8.91 9.29
C PRO A 364 -20.73 -7.67 8.56
N GLY A 365 -20.77 -6.50 9.21
CA GLY A 365 -20.25 -5.25 8.64
C GLY A 365 -18.74 -5.25 8.41
N ASN A 366 -17.95 -5.77 9.37
CA ASN A 366 -16.50 -5.90 9.17
C ASN A 366 -16.21 -6.88 8.04
N ILE A 367 -16.83 -8.06 8.07
CA ILE A 367 -16.59 -9.13 7.11
C ILE A 367 -16.90 -8.68 5.69
N THR A 368 -18.13 -8.19 5.44
CA THR A 368 -18.56 -7.72 4.12
C THR A 368 -17.70 -6.56 3.62
N SER A 369 -17.27 -5.64 4.51
CA SER A 369 -16.34 -4.57 4.14
C SER A 369 -14.98 -5.11 3.69
N GLY A 370 -14.50 -6.22 4.26
CA GLY A 370 -13.25 -6.86 3.85
C GLY A 370 -13.30 -7.38 2.42
N PHE A 371 -14.36 -8.12 2.08
CA PHE A 371 -14.57 -8.64 0.72
C PHE A 371 -14.75 -7.51 -0.29
N LYS A 372 -15.51 -6.47 0.06
CA LYS A 372 -15.74 -5.30 -0.80
C LYS A 372 -14.44 -4.55 -1.11
N LYS A 373 -13.60 -4.32 -0.10
CA LYS A 373 -12.30 -3.64 -0.28
C LYS A 373 -11.32 -4.44 -1.13
N ALA A 374 -11.41 -5.77 -1.11
CA ALA A 374 -10.58 -6.64 -1.93
C ALA A 374 -11.09 -6.78 -3.38
N GLY A 375 -12.28 -6.25 -3.71
CA GLY A 375 -12.94 -6.45 -5.01
C GLY A 375 -13.43 -7.88 -5.26
N ILE A 376 -13.42 -8.73 -4.23
CA ILE A 376 -13.83 -10.14 -4.34
C ILE A 376 -15.35 -10.24 -4.37
N TYR A 377 -16.02 -9.52 -3.47
CA TYR A 377 -17.49 -9.50 -3.40
C TYR A 377 -18.03 -8.17 -2.84
N PRO A 378 -18.92 -7.46 -3.57
CA PRO A 378 -19.28 -7.70 -4.97
C PRO A 378 -18.04 -7.74 -5.86
N PHE A 379 -18.10 -8.55 -6.92
CA PHE A 379 -16.97 -8.73 -7.82
C PHE A 379 -16.66 -7.42 -8.55
N ASP A 380 -15.44 -6.92 -8.36
CA ASP A 380 -14.95 -5.70 -9.00
C ASP A 380 -13.46 -5.85 -9.32
N LYS A 381 -13.16 -6.19 -10.57
CA LYS A 381 -11.79 -6.29 -11.07
C LYS A 381 -11.05 -4.95 -11.19
N HIS A 382 -11.77 -3.84 -11.09
CA HIS A 382 -11.25 -2.47 -11.20
C HIS A 382 -11.21 -1.75 -9.86
N VAL A 383 -11.32 -2.49 -8.74
CA VAL A 383 -11.26 -1.93 -7.38
C VAL A 383 -9.92 -1.21 -7.09
N PHE A 384 -8.84 -1.61 -7.77
CA PHE A 384 -7.52 -1.00 -7.65
C PHE A 384 -7.23 -0.09 -8.84
N THR A 385 -6.61 1.04 -8.54
CA THR A 385 -6.26 2.08 -9.52
C THR A 385 -4.76 2.04 -9.85
N ASP A 386 -4.33 2.73 -10.91
CA ASP A 386 -2.91 2.86 -11.27
C ASP A 386 -2.04 3.34 -10.09
N ASP A 387 -2.60 4.19 -9.23
CA ASP A 387 -1.97 4.68 -8.00
C ASP A 387 -1.60 3.54 -7.02
N ASP A 388 -2.43 2.49 -6.94
CA ASP A 388 -2.18 1.34 -6.07
C ASP A 388 -1.00 0.50 -6.56
N PHE A 389 -0.70 0.54 -7.86
CA PHE A 389 0.40 -0.18 -8.50
C PHE A 389 1.70 0.64 -8.59
N LEU A 390 1.69 1.91 -8.19
CA LEU A 390 2.89 2.76 -8.21
C LEU A 390 4.03 2.18 -7.38
N VAL A 391 3.73 1.46 -6.30
CA VAL A 391 4.76 0.81 -5.48
C VAL A 391 5.56 -0.22 -6.29
N SER A 392 4.90 -1.02 -7.13
CA SER A 392 5.58 -2.00 -7.98
C SER A 392 6.33 -1.35 -9.14
N SER A 393 5.90 -0.16 -9.60
CA SER A 393 6.53 0.56 -10.71
C SER A 393 8.01 0.89 -10.47
N VAL A 394 8.42 1.04 -9.20
CA VAL A 394 9.83 1.22 -8.81
C VAL A 394 10.66 -0.01 -9.18
N THR A 395 10.04 -1.18 -9.27
CA THR A 395 10.71 -2.46 -9.50
C THR A 395 10.48 -3.05 -10.88
N ASP A 396 9.67 -2.38 -11.70
CA ASP A 396 9.45 -2.76 -13.09
C ASP A 396 10.76 -2.67 -13.87
N ARG A 397 11.00 -3.68 -14.70
CA ARG A 397 12.19 -3.78 -15.54
C ARG A 397 11.75 -3.85 -16.99
N VAL A 398 12.17 -2.87 -17.78
CA VAL A 398 12.02 -2.92 -19.23
C VAL A 398 12.96 -4.01 -19.76
N PHE A 399 12.41 -5.01 -20.45
CA PHE A 399 13.22 -5.92 -21.24
C PHE A 399 13.61 -5.17 -22.52
N PRO A 400 14.90 -5.12 -22.91
CA PRO A 400 15.25 -4.67 -24.24
C PRO A 400 14.53 -5.58 -25.24
N GLU A 401 13.79 -5.01 -26.18
CA GLU A 401 13.38 -5.74 -27.37
C GLU A 401 14.67 -6.26 -28.02
N GLU A 402 14.81 -7.58 -28.14
CA GLU A 402 15.93 -8.13 -28.90
C GLU A 402 15.78 -7.64 -30.35
N PRO A 403 16.88 -7.22 -31.00
CA PRO A 403 16.83 -6.90 -32.42
C PRO A 403 16.25 -8.10 -33.16
N ILE A 404 15.26 -7.85 -34.02
CA ILE A 404 14.78 -8.86 -34.95
C ILE A 404 15.97 -9.19 -35.86
N ASP A 405 16.67 -10.28 -35.57
CA ASP A 405 17.59 -10.88 -36.54
C ASP A 405 16.74 -11.30 -37.73
N SER A 406 16.87 -10.56 -38.83
CA SER A 406 16.39 -10.95 -40.13
C SER A 406 17.12 -12.23 -40.52
N TYR A 407 16.45 -13.37 -40.33
CA TYR A 407 16.91 -14.63 -40.91
C TYR A 407 16.91 -14.46 -42.44
N GLU A 408 18.10 -14.32 -43.01
CA GLU A 408 18.36 -14.54 -44.42
C GLU A 408 17.91 -15.97 -44.76
N VAL A 409 16.91 -16.06 -45.64
CA VAL A 409 16.49 -17.31 -46.25
C VAL A 409 17.59 -17.68 -47.25
N ASN A 410 18.38 -18.70 -46.92
CA ASN A 410 19.26 -19.35 -47.88
C ASN A 410 18.40 -20.13 -48.87
N ASP A 411 18.17 -19.54 -50.05
CA ASP A 411 17.60 -20.23 -51.20
C ASP A 411 18.60 -21.29 -51.72
N VAL A 412 18.12 -22.53 -51.83
CA VAL A 412 18.81 -23.62 -52.52
C VAL A 412 18.45 -23.52 -54.01
N GLU A 413 19.42 -23.16 -54.85
CA GLU A 413 19.31 -23.18 -56.31
C GLU A 413 19.39 -24.61 -56.88
N MET A 414 18.54 -24.91 -57.87
CA MET A 414 18.73 -25.76 -59.07
C MET A 414 17.40 -25.73 -59.86
N GLU A 415 17.27 -25.57 -61.18
CA GLU A 415 18.21 -25.44 -62.29
C GLU A 415 17.44 -24.86 -63.52
N THR A 416 18.09 -23.94 -64.21
CA THR A 416 17.99 -23.40 -65.59
C THR A 416 16.98 -23.94 -66.65
N GLN A 417 16.36 -23.05 -67.45
CA GLN A 417 16.80 -22.68 -68.84
C GLN A 417 15.79 -21.82 -69.66
N ASN A 418 16.34 -20.79 -70.34
CA ASN A 418 15.99 -20.19 -71.66
C ASN A 418 15.04 -18.96 -71.83
N LEU A 419 15.64 -17.91 -72.44
CA LEU A 419 15.18 -16.66 -73.11
C LEU A 419 14.16 -16.86 -74.28
N PRO A 420 13.66 -15.82 -75.05
CA PRO A 420 13.86 -14.34 -75.00
C PRO A 420 12.61 -13.42 -75.28
N ASN A 421 12.85 -12.08 -75.19
CA ASN A 421 12.35 -10.93 -76.00
C ASN A 421 10.92 -10.32 -75.88
N ARG A 422 10.85 -8.98 -75.62
CA ARG A 422 10.35 -7.87 -76.50
C ARG A 422 10.44 -6.50 -75.75
N LEU A 423 11.27 -5.52 -76.17
CA LEU A 423 11.01 -4.29 -77.00
C LEU A 423 9.78 -3.46 -76.52
N GLU A 424 9.73 -2.12 -76.38
CA GLU A 424 10.48 -0.92 -76.85
C GLU A 424 9.95 0.31 -76.02
N THR A 425 10.81 1.24 -75.55
CA THR A 425 10.94 2.69 -75.95
C THR A 425 9.85 3.65 -75.41
N ASP A 426 10.01 4.96 -75.10
CA ASP A 426 10.83 6.07 -75.63
C ASP A 426 10.84 7.32 -74.69
N HIS A 427 11.87 8.18 -74.89
CA HIS A 427 12.06 9.65 -74.67
C HIS A 427 11.89 10.32 -73.28
N GLU A 428 12.75 11.18 -72.71
CA GLU A 428 13.78 12.20 -73.10
C GLU A 428 13.35 13.65 -72.77
N GLY A 429 14.28 14.45 -72.23
CA GLY A 429 14.34 15.93 -72.30
C GLY A 429 14.23 16.67 -70.96
N HIS A 430 15.32 17.21 -70.36
CA HIS A 430 15.90 18.57 -70.55
C HIS A 430 15.11 19.70 -69.81
N THR A 431 15.62 20.78 -69.20
CA THR A 431 16.94 21.38 -68.84
C THR A 431 16.64 22.73 -68.10
N ASN A 432 17.61 23.22 -67.30
CA ASN A 432 17.99 24.63 -67.00
C ASN A 432 17.05 25.54 -66.16
N GLU A 433 17.49 25.99 -64.97
CA GLU A 433 18.25 27.22 -64.62
C GLU A 433 17.43 28.52 -64.68
N THR A 434 17.37 29.27 -63.58
CA THR A 434 17.89 30.66 -63.48
C THR A 434 17.69 31.26 -62.08
N ASP A 435 18.68 32.08 -61.73
CA ASP A 435 18.90 32.87 -60.52
C ASP A 435 17.90 34.02 -60.33
N ASP A 436 17.82 34.56 -59.11
CA ASP A 436 17.89 36.02 -58.89
C ASP A 436 18.17 36.31 -57.40
N GLU A 437 19.35 36.91 -57.16
CA GLU A 437 19.71 37.61 -55.93
C GLU A 437 19.25 39.07 -56.02
N GLU A 438 18.66 39.61 -54.95
CA GLU A 438 18.78 41.04 -54.66
C GLU A 438 18.95 41.29 -53.16
N HIS A 439 20.13 41.81 -52.82
CA HIS A 439 20.45 42.45 -51.55
C HIS A 439 20.22 43.97 -51.68
N THR A 440 19.48 44.59 -50.78
CA THR A 440 19.70 45.99 -50.35
C THR A 440 19.40 46.18 -48.87
N ASP A 441 19.99 47.24 -48.33
CA ASP A 441 20.56 47.36 -47.00
C ASP A 441 19.70 48.23 -46.03
N THR A 442 19.94 48.07 -44.72
CA THR A 442 19.68 49.00 -43.60
C THR A 442 18.25 49.34 -43.13
N SER A 443 17.92 48.95 -41.88
CA SER A 443 17.85 49.86 -40.72
C SER A 443 17.44 49.14 -39.44
N ASP A 444 18.05 49.58 -38.33
CA ASP A 444 17.95 49.08 -36.96
C ASP A 444 16.52 49.07 -36.40
N ASP A 445 16.14 47.96 -35.75
CA ASP A 445 15.45 48.04 -34.45
C ASP A 445 15.67 46.76 -33.64
N LYS A 446 16.43 46.90 -32.54
CA LYS A 446 16.74 45.82 -31.60
C LYS A 446 15.52 45.51 -30.74
N ASN A 447 14.88 44.39 -31.02
CA ASN A 447 13.94 43.76 -30.09
C ASN A 447 14.62 42.51 -29.48
N ASP A 448 15.21 42.68 -28.29
CA ASP A 448 15.81 41.62 -27.48
C ASP A 448 14.73 40.66 -26.95
N ASN A 449 14.29 39.71 -27.78
CA ASN A 449 13.54 38.54 -27.32
C ASN A 449 14.51 37.44 -26.90
N LYS A 450 14.90 37.43 -25.62
CA LYS A 450 15.53 36.26 -24.99
C LYS A 450 14.47 35.16 -24.81
N PRO A 451 14.76 33.89 -25.13
CA PRO A 451 13.83 32.80 -24.88
C PRO A 451 13.64 32.60 -23.38
N GLU A 452 12.39 32.62 -22.91
CA GLU A 452 12.06 32.26 -21.53
C GLU A 452 12.53 30.83 -21.24
N LYS A 453 13.45 30.67 -20.28
CA LYS A 453 13.90 29.34 -19.83
C LYS A 453 12.73 28.62 -19.18
N MET A 454 12.30 27.51 -19.79
CA MET A 454 11.27 26.61 -19.25
C MET A 454 11.71 26.02 -17.90
N PHE A 455 10.82 26.04 -16.90
CA PHE A 455 11.11 25.53 -15.56
C PHE A 455 11.32 24.00 -15.56
N ILE A 456 12.44 23.55 -15.00
CA ILE A 456 12.78 22.13 -14.87
C ILE A 456 12.18 21.60 -13.55
N SER A 457 11.19 20.72 -13.68
CA SER A 457 10.48 20.13 -12.54
C SER A 457 11.34 19.09 -11.79
N PRO A 458 11.00 18.77 -10.52
CA PRO A 458 11.70 17.75 -9.74
C PRO A 458 11.71 16.36 -10.43
N LYS A 459 10.63 16.04 -11.14
CA LYS A 459 10.50 14.79 -11.92
C LYS A 459 11.55 14.71 -13.03
N ILE A 460 11.81 15.80 -13.73
CA ILE A 460 12.81 15.84 -14.81
C ILE A 460 14.23 15.82 -14.23
N LEU A 461 14.45 16.53 -13.12
CA LEU A 461 15.77 16.64 -12.50
C LEU A 461 16.27 15.33 -11.88
N LEU A 462 15.40 14.64 -11.12
CA LEU A 462 15.80 13.49 -10.29
C LEU A 462 15.21 12.17 -10.74
N GLY A 463 14.16 12.20 -11.57
CA GLY A 463 13.34 11.03 -11.85
C GLY A 463 12.59 10.51 -10.61
N TYR A 464 11.85 9.43 -10.80
CA TYR A 464 11.32 8.63 -9.71
C TYR A 464 12.28 7.48 -9.39
N PRO A 465 12.29 6.97 -8.14
CA PRO A 465 13.04 5.76 -7.80
C PRO A 465 12.71 4.63 -8.78
N LYS A 466 13.74 4.03 -9.39
CA LYS A 466 13.62 2.86 -10.27
C LYS A 466 14.75 1.88 -9.99
N ALA A 467 14.46 0.60 -10.08
CA ALA A 467 15.42 -0.48 -9.86
C ALA A 467 16.41 -0.57 -11.03
N GLU A 468 17.68 -0.79 -10.71
CA GLU A 468 18.72 -1.06 -11.71
C GLU A 468 18.56 -2.45 -12.35
N TYR A 469 19.05 -2.60 -13.58
CA TYR A 469 19.11 -3.87 -14.28
C TYR A 469 20.06 -4.84 -13.57
N LEU A 470 19.59 -6.07 -13.31
CA LEU A 470 20.43 -7.16 -12.81
C LEU A 470 20.40 -8.32 -13.81
N LYS A 471 21.58 -8.74 -14.30
CA LYS A 471 21.75 -9.98 -15.10
C LYS A 471 21.17 -11.17 -14.32
N GLN A 472 20.27 -11.94 -14.95
CA GLN A 472 19.60 -13.05 -14.28
C GLN A 472 20.61 -14.18 -13.96
N LYS A 473 20.74 -14.54 -12.69
CA LYS A 473 21.30 -15.84 -12.26
C LYS A 473 20.15 -16.73 -11.77
N GLY A 474 20.11 -17.97 -12.27
CA GLY A 474 19.25 -19.11 -11.91
C GLY A 474 17.97 -18.79 -11.13
N ARG A 475 16.83 -18.70 -11.81
CA ARG A 475 15.54 -18.46 -11.15
C ARG A 475 14.91 -19.74 -10.60
N ARG A 476 14.63 -19.74 -9.29
CA ARG A 476 13.53 -20.52 -8.69
C ARG A 476 12.20 -19.97 -9.25
N ARG A 477 11.29 -20.84 -9.67
CA ARG A 477 9.97 -20.47 -10.24
C ARG A 477 9.18 -19.65 -9.19
N LYS A 478 8.75 -18.42 -9.53
CA LYS A 478 7.97 -17.56 -8.62
C LYS A 478 6.55 -18.12 -8.45
N LYS A 479 6.02 -18.11 -7.22
CA LYS A 479 4.63 -18.50 -6.93
C LYS A 479 3.66 -17.48 -7.56
N LYS A 480 2.51 -17.94 -8.07
CA LYS A 480 1.45 -17.13 -8.70
C LYS A 480 0.09 -17.50 -8.11
N SER A 481 -0.94 -16.68 -8.35
CA SER A 481 -2.32 -17.08 -8.05
C SER A 481 -2.72 -18.25 -8.95
N ILE A 482 -3.32 -19.27 -8.35
CA ILE A 482 -3.79 -20.49 -9.02
C ILE A 482 -5.15 -20.94 -8.49
N ILE A 483 -5.90 -21.61 -9.36
CA ILE A 483 -7.04 -22.47 -9.01
C ILE A 483 -6.47 -23.84 -8.67
N ALA A 484 -6.35 -24.15 -7.37
CA ALA A 484 -5.54 -25.29 -6.92
C ALA A 484 -6.10 -26.67 -7.31
N ILE A 485 -7.36 -26.74 -7.74
CA ILE A 485 -8.04 -27.98 -8.14
C ILE A 485 -7.90 -28.31 -9.64
N ASP A 486 -7.32 -27.41 -10.44
CA ASP A 486 -7.15 -27.64 -11.87
C ASP A 486 -6.07 -28.71 -12.14
N THR A 487 -6.31 -29.53 -13.17
CA THR A 487 -5.51 -30.73 -13.48
C THR A 487 -4.00 -30.47 -13.60
N PRO A 488 -3.52 -29.40 -14.28
CA PRO A 488 -2.08 -29.12 -14.37
C PRO A 488 -1.42 -28.83 -13.02
N GLU A 489 -2.12 -28.14 -12.11
CA GLU A 489 -1.59 -27.79 -10.78
C GLU A 489 -1.58 -29.00 -9.85
N ILE A 490 -2.58 -29.89 -9.94
CA ILE A 490 -2.61 -31.17 -9.22
C ILE A 490 -1.39 -32.03 -9.60
N ILE A 491 -1.05 -32.11 -10.88
CA ILE A 491 0.10 -32.90 -11.36
C ILE A 491 1.40 -32.35 -10.79
N LEU A 492 1.61 -31.03 -10.88
CA LEU A 492 2.82 -30.37 -10.40
C LEU A 492 3.02 -30.50 -8.88
N LEU A 493 1.93 -30.53 -8.11
CA LEU A 493 2.00 -30.72 -6.66
C LEU A 493 2.24 -32.17 -6.26
N LYS A 494 1.76 -33.14 -7.06
CA LYS A 494 2.09 -34.56 -6.88
C LYS A 494 3.58 -34.83 -7.16
N GLU A 495 4.13 -34.26 -8.23
CA GLU A 495 5.56 -34.39 -8.56
C GLU A 495 6.44 -33.86 -7.41
N LYS A 496 6.12 -32.68 -6.87
CA LYS A 496 6.84 -32.11 -5.71
C LYS A 496 6.74 -32.92 -4.43
N ALA A 497 5.67 -33.71 -4.26
CA ALA A 497 5.51 -34.59 -3.10
C ALA A 497 6.34 -35.88 -3.22
N ILE A 498 6.77 -36.23 -4.44
CA ILE A 498 7.64 -37.40 -4.71
C ILE A 498 9.13 -37.03 -4.55
N GLU A 499 9.48 -35.75 -4.73
CA GLU A 499 10.85 -35.23 -4.58
C GLU A 499 11.27 -34.91 -3.13
N LYS A 500 10.35 -34.92 -2.17
CA LYS A 500 10.61 -34.70 -0.73
C LYS A 500 10.52 -35.99 0.05
#